data_AF-A0A955NT29-F1
#
_entry.id   AF-A0A955NT29-F1
#
_cell.length_a   1.000
_cell.length_b   1.000
_cell.length_c   1.000
_cell.angle_alpha   90.00
_cell.angle_beta   90.00
_cell.angle_gamma   90.00
#
_symmetry.space_group_name_H-M   'P 1'
#
loop_
_entity.id
_entity.type
_entity.pdbx_description
1 polymer ?
#
loop_
_entity_poly.entity_id
_entity_poly.type
_entity_poly.pdbx_seq_one_letter_code
_entity_poly.pdbx_strand_id
1 'polypeptide(L)'
;LDTFLMFSQDPRPKQEIAKEHLKENIGFCYDPDLAKKAIRILDNVLPESKKSKVEKIPANKTVPGMVLAKDVYDRSGICLVRKGMTITGSLVHRLHKGLMSKPVEVYAEESD
;
A
#
# COMPACT_ATOMS: atom_id res chain seq x y z
N LEU A 1 -20.88 -5.10 -22.61
CA LEU A 1 -19.50 -4.73 -22.19
C LEU A 1 -19.62 -4.19 -20.79
N ASP A 2 -19.06 -4.89 -19.81
CA ASP A 2 -19.14 -4.49 -18.42
C ASP A 2 -18.07 -3.43 -18.12
N THR A 3 -18.51 -2.19 -17.93
CA THR A 3 -17.70 -0.97 -17.85
C THR A 3 -17.31 -0.60 -16.42
N PHE A 4 -17.62 -1.47 -15.44
CA PHE A 4 -17.64 -1.19 -14.00
C PHE A 4 -16.42 -0.43 -13.44
N LEU A 5 -15.20 -0.70 -13.94
CA LEU A 5 -13.96 -0.06 -13.45
C LEU A 5 -13.27 0.89 -14.44
N MET A 6 -13.87 1.18 -15.60
CA MET A 6 -13.22 2.01 -16.64
C MET A 6 -13.15 3.50 -16.27
N PHE A 7 -14.04 4.00 -15.41
CA PHE A 7 -14.13 5.43 -15.05
C PHE A 7 -14.21 5.71 -13.55
N SER A 8 -13.86 4.72 -12.70
CA SER A 8 -13.93 4.91 -11.26
C SER A 8 -12.90 5.95 -10.78
N GLN A 9 -13.38 7.00 -10.11
CA GLN A 9 -12.55 7.96 -9.37
C GLN A 9 -12.32 7.51 -7.91
N ASP A 10 -12.72 6.30 -7.55
CA ASP A 10 -12.55 5.77 -6.20
C ASP A 10 -11.04 5.63 -5.91
N PRO A 11 -10.53 6.24 -4.82
CA PRO A 11 -9.12 6.20 -4.47
C PRO A 11 -8.67 4.81 -3.98
N ARG A 12 -9.59 3.88 -3.72
CA ARG A 12 -9.28 2.51 -3.28
C ARG A 12 -8.69 1.67 -4.43
N PRO A 13 -7.89 0.64 -4.12
CA PRO A 13 -7.40 -0.30 -5.12
C PRO A 13 -8.54 -0.92 -5.93
N LYS A 14 -8.38 -0.99 -7.26
CA LYS A 14 -9.41 -1.54 -8.18
C LYS A 14 -9.82 -2.97 -7.81
N GLN A 15 -8.93 -3.73 -7.20
CA GLN A 15 -9.16 -5.10 -6.73
C GLN A 15 -10.07 -5.15 -5.50
N GLU A 16 -9.97 -4.20 -4.56
CA GLU A 16 -10.89 -4.10 -3.42
C GLU A 16 -12.31 -3.78 -3.89
N ILE A 17 -12.42 -2.82 -4.82
CA ILE A 17 -13.67 -2.43 -5.45
C ILE A 17 -14.27 -3.60 -6.25
N ALA A 18 -13.44 -4.34 -7.00
CA ALA A 18 -13.86 -5.54 -7.72
C ALA A 18 -14.37 -6.65 -6.78
N LYS A 19 -13.74 -6.83 -5.62
CA LYS A 19 -14.17 -7.81 -4.62
C LYS A 19 -15.50 -7.44 -3.98
N GLU A 20 -15.70 -6.18 -3.63
CA GLU A 20 -16.99 -5.68 -3.12
C GLU A 20 -18.09 -5.92 -4.15
N HIS A 21 -17.86 -5.53 -5.40
CA HIS A 21 -18.80 -5.73 -6.48
C HIS A 21 -19.14 -7.20 -6.73
N LEU A 22 -18.13 -8.08 -6.74
CA LEU A 22 -18.34 -9.52 -6.89
C LEU A 22 -19.15 -10.11 -5.73
N LYS A 23 -18.97 -9.61 -4.50
CA LYS A 23 -19.74 -10.05 -3.33
C LYS A 23 -21.19 -9.56 -3.40
N GLU A 24 -21.42 -8.32 -3.79
CA GLU A 24 -22.76 -7.70 -3.87
C GLU A 24 -23.63 -8.31 -4.96
N ASN A 25 -23.02 -8.81 -6.03
CA ASN A 25 -23.73 -9.32 -7.21
C ASN A 25 -23.67 -10.85 -7.35
N ILE A 26 -23.16 -11.56 -6.32
CA ILE A 26 -23.04 -13.01 -6.33
C ILE A 26 -24.42 -13.67 -6.36
N GLY A 27 -24.62 -14.60 -7.30
CA GLY A 27 -25.91 -15.28 -7.48
C GLY A 27 -26.99 -14.44 -8.16
N PHE A 28 -26.72 -13.16 -8.48
CA PHE A 28 -27.61 -12.33 -9.31
C PHE A 28 -27.07 -12.20 -10.74
N CYS A 29 -25.89 -11.61 -10.90
CA CYS A 29 -25.23 -11.45 -12.20
C CYS A 29 -24.05 -12.40 -12.41
N TYR A 30 -23.53 -12.97 -11.32
CA TYR A 30 -22.34 -13.82 -11.34
C TYR A 30 -22.64 -15.20 -10.78
N ASP A 31 -22.08 -16.24 -11.43
CA ASP A 31 -22.11 -17.60 -10.91
C ASP A 31 -21.42 -17.65 -9.52
N PRO A 32 -22.07 -18.21 -8.48
CA PRO A 32 -21.53 -18.19 -7.13
C PRO A 32 -20.19 -18.88 -6.96
N ASP A 33 -19.92 -19.97 -7.69
CA ASP A 33 -18.70 -20.74 -7.54
C ASP A 33 -17.54 -20.08 -8.29
N LEU A 34 -17.81 -19.52 -9.47
CA LEU A 34 -16.87 -18.69 -10.21
C LEU A 34 -16.53 -17.40 -9.46
N ALA A 35 -17.51 -16.71 -8.89
CA ALA A 35 -17.29 -15.49 -8.10
C ALA A 35 -16.43 -15.76 -6.86
N LYS A 36 -16.70 -16.87 -6.13
CA LYS A 36 -15.86 -17.29 -5.00
C LYS A 36 -14.41 -17.60 -5.43
N LYS A 37 -14.23 -18.28 -6.56
CA LYS A 37 -12.88 -18.55 -7.11
C LYS A 37 -12.17 -17.26 -7.52
N ALA A 38 -12.88 -16.34 -8.17
CA ALA A 38 -12.35 -15.04 -8.56
C ALA A 38 -11.94 -14.21 -7.33
N ILE A 39 -12.76 -14.18 -6.27
CA ILE A 39 -12.41 -13.52 -5.00
C ILE A 39 -11.14 -14.12 -4.40
N ARG A 40 -11.01 -15.46 -4.37
CA ARG A 40 -9.80 -16.15 -3.89
C ARG A 40 -8.56 -15.84 -4.73
N ILE A 41 -8.71 -15.74 -6.05
CA ILE A 41 -7.62 -15.32 -6.93
C ILE A 41 -7.24 -13.87 -6.63
N LEU A 42 -8.21 -12.97 -6.46
CA LEU A 42 -7.95 -11.58 -6.09
C LEU A 42 -7.31 -11.47 -4.70
N ASP A 43 -7.63 -12.37 -3.77
CA ASP A 43 -6.99 -12.50 -2.45
C ASP A 43 -5.53 -12.96 -2.55
N ASN A 44 -5.20 -13.81 -3.53
CA ASN A 44 -3.84 -14.34 -3.74
C ASN A 44 -2.98 -13.50 -4.71
N VAL A 45 -3.61 -12.66 -5.54
CA VAL A 45 -2.94 -11.71 -6.45
C VAL A 45 -2.62 -10.40 -5.74
N LEU A 46 -3.31 -10.10 -4.64
CA LEU A 46 -2.65 -9.43 -3.56
C LEU A 46 -1.50 -10.36 -3.15
N PRO A 47 -0.21 -9.99 -3.29
CA PRO A 47 0.63 -10.27 -2.14
C PRO A 47 -0.23 -9.79 -0.99
N GLU A 48 -0.53 -10.68 -0.04
CA GLU A 48 -1.13 -10.25 1.20
C GLU A 48 -0.46 -8.89 1.52
N SER A 49 -1.15 -8.01 2.23
CA SER A 49 -0.36 -7.39 3.26
C SER A 49 0.27 -8.54 4.07
N LYS A 50 1.37 -9.19 3.59
CA LYS A 50 2.49 -9.66 4.39
C LYS A 50 2.53 -8.53 5.37
N LYS A 51 2.17 -8.81 6.61
CA LYS A 51 2.15 -7.83 7.68
C LYS A 51 3.59 -7.41 7.80
N SER A 52 4.05 -6.57 6.88
CA SER A 52 5.45 -6.32 6.65
C SER A 52 5.82 -5.62 7.92
N LYS A 53 6.64 -6.32 8.68
CA LYS A 53 6.86 -6.01 10.07
C LYS A 53 7.28 -4.55 10.11
N VAL A 54 6.48 -3.72 10.78
CA VAL A 54 6.75 -2.29 10.78
C VAL A 54 7.93 -2.08 11.69
N GLU A 55 9.04 -1.64 11.13
CA GLU A 55 10.26 -1.36 11.85
C GLU A 55 10.46 0.14 12.00
N LYS A 56 10.81 0.56 13.22
CA LYS A 56 11.24 1.92 13.51
C LYS A 56 12.73 2.01 13.28
N ILE A 57 13.12 2.63 12.18
CA ILE A 57 14.53 2.88 11.87
C ILE A 57 14.84 4.37 12.02
N PRO A 58 16.01 4.74 12.56
CA PRO A 58 16.49 6.11 12.48
C PRO A 58 16.48 6.62 11.02
N ALA A 59 16.07 7.88 10.79
CA ALA A 59 16.02 8.43 9.43
C ALA A 59 17.36 8.32 8.70
N ASN A 60 18.50 8.44 9.41
CA ASN A 60 19.85 8.28 8.85
C ASN A 60 20.22 6.84 8.44
N LYS A 61 19.40 5.85 8.76
CA LYS A 61 19.53 4.45 8.34
C LYS A 61 18.55 4.06 7.23
N THR A 62 17.84 5.03 6.66
CA THR A 62 16.95 4.77 5.53
C THR A 62 17.77 4.52 4.27
N VAL A 63 17.41 3.48 3.52
CA VAL A 63 18.04 3.15 2.24
C VAL A 63 17.01 3.15 1.12
N PRO A 64 17.43 3.42 -0.13
CA PRO A 64 16.53 3.30 -1.27
C PRO A 64 15.92 1.90 -1.37
N GLY A 65 14.64 1.82 -1.72
CA GLY A 65 13.88 0.56 -1.82
C GLY A 65 12.95 0.29 -0.64
N MET A 66 13.23 0.84 0.55
CA MET A 66 12.34 0.73 1.71
C MET A 66 10.99 1.43 1.46
N VAL A 67 9.89 0.91 2.00
CA VAL A 67 8.55 1.52 1.87
C VAL A 67 8.10 2.08 3.21
N LEU A 68 7.60 3.31 3.23
CA LEU A 68 7.13 3.96 4.45
C LEU A 68 5.79 3.39 4.94
N ALA A 69 5.73 3.04 6.23
CA ALA A 69 4.53 2.52 6.88
C ALA A 69 3.59 3.62 7.41
N LYS A 70 4.10 4.84 7.60
CA LYS A 70 3.33 6.03 8.01
C LYS A 70 3.78 7.28 7.26
N ASP A 71 2.88 8.27 7.22
CA ASP A 71 3.21 9.61 6.77
C ASP A 71 4.31 10.19 7.66
N VAL A 72 5.28 10.84 7.03
CA VAL A 72 6.43 11.44 7.70
C VAL A 72 6.33 12.94 7.59
N TYR A 73 6.39 13.61 8.73
CA TYR A 73 6.28 15.06 8.84
C TYR A 73 7.57 15.66 9.39
N ASP A 74 7.93 16.85 8.91
CA ASP A 74 9.03 17.61 9.49
C ASP A 74 8.66 18.20 10.87
N ARG A 75 9.58 18.98 11.46
CA ARG A 75 9.33 19.63 12.76
C ARG A 75 8.27 20.73 12.69
N SER A 76 8.00 21.28 11.50
CA SER A 76 7.02 22.33 11.26
C SER A 76 5.63 21.77 10.89
N GLY A 77 5.48 20.43 10.85
CA GLY A 77 4.22 19.77 10.51
C GLY A 77 3.98 19.62 9.00
N ILE A 78 4.98 19.88 8.17
CA ILE A 78 4.91 19.70 6.72
C ILE A 78 5.13 18.23 6.39
N CYS A 79 4.23 17.64 5.60
CA CYS A 79 4.39 16.27 5.12
C CYS A 79 5.58 16.18 4.17
N LEU A 80 6.61 15.45 4.57
CA LEU A 80 7.80 15.18 3.76
C LEU A 80 7.53 14.05 2.76
N VAL A 81 6.90 12.97 3.24
CA VAL A 81 6.63 11.77 2.45
C VAL A 81 5.36 11.08 2.96
N ARG A 82 4.53 10.59 2.03
CA ARG A 82 3.30 9.85 2.34
C ARG A 82 3.60 8.38 2.65
N LYS A 83 2.75 7.78 3.47
CA LYS A 83 2.65 6.34 3.66
C LYS A 83 2.53 5.62 2.31
N GLY A 84 3.15 4.45 2.21
CA GLY A 84 3.12 3.59 1.04
C GLY A 84 4.08 4.01 -0.07
N MET A 85 4.79 5.13 0.08
CA MET A 85 5.82 5.53 -0.87
C MET A 85 7.12 4.76 -0.64
N THR A 86 7.71 4.30 -1.74
CA THR A 86 9.08 3.78 -1.76
C THR A 86 10.08 4.92 -1.60
N ILE A 87 11.01 4.75 -0.68
CA ILE A 87 12.14 5.64 -0.45
C ILE A 87 13.06 5.53 -1.67
N THR A 88 13.22 6.64 -2.37
CA THR A 88 14.16 6.80 -3.48
C THR A 88 15.42 7.52 -2.99
N GLY A 89 16.51 7.51 -3.76
CA GLY A 89 17.75 8.19 -3.36
C GLY A 89 17.56 9.68 -3.06
N SER A 90 16.66 10.37 -3.78
CA SER A 90 16.33 11.78 -3.51
C SER A 90 15.52 11.96 -2.22
N LEU A 91 14.68 10.98 -1.85
CA LEU A 91 13.93 10.97 -0.59
C LEU A 91 14.83 10.71 0.62
N VAL A 92 15.84 9.84 0.51
CA VAL A 92 16.84 9.62 1.57
C VAL A 92 17.46 10.95 2.00
N HIS A 93 17.91 11.76 1.03
CA HIS A 93 18.51 13.05 1.31
C HIS A 93 17.53 14.01 2.04
N ARG A 94 16.26 14.03 1.62
CA ARG A 94 15.22 14.85 2.27
C ARG A 94 14.91 14.38 3.69
N LEU A 95 14.81 13.06 3.90
CA LEU A 95 14.55 12.48 5.22
C LEU A 95 15.72 12.78 6.18
N HIS A 96 16.96 12.60 5.72
CA HIS A 96 18.15 12.90 6.52
C HIS A 96 18.19 14.39 6.93
N LYS A 97 17.89 15.29 6.00
CA LYS A 97 17.89 16.74 6.25
C LYS A 97 16.73 17.20 7.13
N GLY A 98 15.52 16.68 6.89
CA GLY A 98 14.29 17.14 7.56
C GLY A 98 14.07 16.52 8.95
N LEU A 99 14.56 15.31 9.19
CA LEU A 99 14.27 14.54 10.42
C LEU A 99 15.49 14.32 11.31
N MET A 100 16.70 14.49 10.77
CA MET A 100 17.95 14.18 11.46
C MET A 100 17.96 12.75 12.03
N SER A 101 17.83 12.60 13.36
CA SER A 101 17.82 11.31 14.06
C SER A 101 16.42 10.80 14.40
N LYS A 102 15.35 11.53 14.07
CA LYS A 102 13.98 11.06 14.35
C LYS A 102 13.72 9.73 13.61
N PRO A 103 13.13 8.73 14.28
CA PRO A 103 12.83 7.46 13.64
C PRO A 103 11.67 7.61 12.65
N VAL A 104 11.75 6.86 11.55
CA VAL A 104 10.67 6.64 10.59
C VAL A 104 10.21 5.19 10.66
N GLU A 105 8.93 4.97 10.38
CA GLU A 105 8.35 3.62 10.34
C GLU A 105 8.37 3.13 8.89
N VAL A 106 9.05 2.02 8.63
CA VAL A 106 9.13 1.37 7.32
C VAL A 106 8.62 -0.06 7.39
N TYR A 107 8.17 -0.58 6.25
CA TYR A 107 7.85 -1.98 6.06
C TYR A 107 9.16 -2.77 5.90
N ALA A 108 9.40 -3.75 6.78
CA ALA A 108 10.52 -4.68 6.62
C ALA A 108 10.26 -5.61 5.43
N GLU A 109 11.27 -5.80 4.58
CA GLU A 109 11.30 -6.93 3.66
C GLU A 109 11.60 -8.18 4.46
N GLU A 110 10.65 -9.12 4.51
CA GLU A 110 10.98 -10.50 4.83
C GLU A 110 11.86 -11.02 3.71
N SER A 111 13.15 -11.16 3.98
CA SER A 111 14.05 -11.97 3.17
C SER A 111 13.65 -13.43 3.38
N ASP A 112 13.00 -14.02 2.38
CA ASP A 112 12.88 -15.48 2.24
C ASP A 112 14.25 -16.08 1.87
#